data_AF-A0A7C4GL97-F1
#
_entry.id   AF-A0A7C4GL97-F1
#
_cell.length_a   1.000
_cell.length_b   1.000
_cell.length_c   1.000
_cell.angle_alpha   90.00
_cell.angle_beta   90.00
_cell.angle_gamma   90.00
#
_symmetry.space_group_name_H-M   'P 1'
#
loop_
_entity.id
_entity.type
_entity.pdbx_description
1 polymer ?
#
loop_
_entity_poly.entity_id
_entity_poly.type
_entity_poly.pdbx_seq_one_letter_code
_entity_poly.pdbx_strand_id
1 'polypeptide(L)'
;MLQILLAFIQYLPHYIFLVVIPSIIIGLLEKRLRLIEDSIDHASAYSRFVISSLYFPIFEEILFRGLMFYFFGVPGLILGSITWILLHPAWQLKLYNIADSGMKKLSFFLLRVMYYSLSAIFFGIIWLDGNGVVAVIYHIFHNSLATITEIATEAGWKLPRLHGSRKFVRRVENPVEEFSETRKFIRKVFITEDSSTSNKFVKRKRG
;
A
#
# COMPACT_ATOMS: atom_id res chain seq x y z
N MET A 1 -30.97 2.50 1.38
CA MET A 1 -30.38 1.61 0.36
C MET A 1 -30.54 2.14 -1.06
N LEU A 2 -31.77 2.40 -1.55
CA LEU A 2 -31.99 2.88 -2.93
C LEU A 2 -31.21 4.17 -3.26
N GLN A 3 -31.18 5.15 -2.34
CA GLN A 3 -30.43 6.39 -2.53
C GLN A 3 -28.92 6.17 -2.71
N ILE A 4 -28.33 5.26 -1.93
CA ILE A 4 -26.90 4.91 -2.04
C ILE A 4 -26.62 4.29 -3.41
N LEU A 5 -27.50 3.40 -3.89
CA LEU A 5 -27.36 2.78 -5.20
C LEU A 5 -27.47 3.81 -6.34
N LEU A 6 -28.44 4.71 -6.27
CA LEU A 6 -28.61 5.78 -7.26
C LEU A 6 -27.41 6.73 -7.28
N ALA A 7 -26.94 7.16 -6.11
CA ALA A 7 -25.74 7.98 -6.00
C ALA A 7 -24.51 7.24 -6.54
N PHE A 8 -24.36 5.95 -6.23
CA PHE A 8 -23.29 5.13 -6.81
C PHE A 8 -23.36 5.15 -8.33
N ILE A 9 -24.51 4.85 -8.94
CA ILE A 9 -24.68 4.87 -10.40
C ILE A 9 -24.39 6.25 -10.99
N GLN A 10 -24.85 7.32 -10.33
CA GLN A 10 -24.65 8.71 -10.77
C GLN A 10 -23.16 9.09 -10.87
N TYR A 11 -22.33 8.66 -9.92
CA TYR A 11 -20.89 8.95 -9.94
C TYR A 11 -20.07 8.00 -10.83
N LEU A 12 -20.68 6.94 -11.37
CA LEU A 12 -19.97 5.94 -12.16
C LEU A 12 -19.22 6.52 -13.36
N PRO A 13 -19.77 7.46 -14.15
CA PRO A 13 -19.02 8.10 -15.23
C PRO A 13 -17.76 8.81 -14.73
N HIS A 14 -17.88 9.58 -13.64
CA HIS A 14 -16.76 10.29 -13.03
C HIS A 14 -15.70 9.31 -12.52
N TYR A 15 -16.11 8.21 -11.90
CA TYR A 15 -15.20 7.15 -11.47
C TYR A 15 -14.41 6.56 -12.65
N ILE A 16 -15.09 6.28 -13.77
CA ILE A 16 -14.45 5.75 -14.96
C ILE A 16 -13.41 6.74 -15.50
N PHE A 17 -13.76 8.01 -15.65
CA PHE A 17 -12.88 9.02 -16.24
C PHE A 17 -11.72 9.44 -15.34
N LEU A 18 -11.95 9.60 -14.04
CA LEU A 18 -10.97 10.15 -13.10
C LEU A 18 -10.14 9.08 -12.39
N VAL A 19 -10.62 7.82 -12.34
CA VAL A 19 -9.94 6.75 -11.61
C VAL A 19 -9.58 5.58 -12.53
N VAL A 20 -10.55 4.97 -13.19
CA VAL A 20 -10.32 3.71 -13.96
C VAL A 20 -9.40 3.96 -15.17
N ILE A 21 -9.74 4.91 -16.03
CA ILE A 21 -8.95 5.21 -17.23
C ILE A 21 -7.51 5.61 -16.87
N PRO A 22 -7.26 6.55 -15.94
CA PRO A 22 -5.91 6.88 -15.48
C PRO A 22 -5.16 5.68 -14.89
N SER A 23 -5.84 4.82 -14.12
CA SER A 23 -5.25 3.60 -13.54
C SER A 23 -4.76 2.64 -14.62
N ILE A 24 -5.57 2.40 -15.65
CA ILE A 24 -5.19 1.53 -16.79
C ILE A 24 -4.02 2.13 -17.56
N ILE A 25 -4.05 3.43 -17.87
CA ILE A 25 -2.96 4.11 -18.59
C ILE A 25 -1.65 3.95 -17.83
N ILE A 26 -1.67 4.15 -16.51
CA ILE A 26 -0.47 4.02 -15.67
C ILE A 26 0.00 2.57 -15.65
N GLY A 27 -0.89 1.60 -15.44
CA GLY A 27 -0.52 0.18 -15.47
C GLY A 27 0.16 -0.23 -16.78
N LEU A 28 -0.29 0.30 -17.93
CA LEU A 28 0.34 0.09 -19.23
C LEU A 28 1.72 0.75 -19.34
N LEU A 29 1.87 1.99 -18.87
CA LEU A 29 3.14 2.71 -18.88
C LEU A 29 4.19 2.04 -17.98
N GLU A 30 3.78 1.52 -16.82
CA GLU A 30 4.67 0.85 -15.87
C GLU A 30 5.22 -0.46 -16.42
N LYS A 31 4.39 -1.23 -17.12
CA LYS A 31 4.83 -2.43 -17.83
C LYS A 31 5.92 -2.10 -18.86
N ARG A 32 5.80 -0.98 -19.56
CA ARG A 32 6.79 -0.50 -20.54
C ARG A 32 8.11 -0.09 -19.86
N LEU A 33 8.05 0.42 -18.63
CA LEU A 33 9.22 0.83 -17.86
C LEU A 33 9.96 -0.33 -17.17
N ARG A 34 9.47 -1.58 -17.29
CA ARG A 34 10.07 -2.81 -16.70
C ARG A 34 10.31 -2.73 -15.18
N LEU A 35 9.50 -1.96 -14.45
CA LEU A 35 9.68 -1.76 -13.00
C LEU A 35 9.08 -2.88 -12.14
N ILE A 36 8.86 -4.08 -12.69
CA ILE A 36 8.05 -5.13 -12.07
C ILE A 36 8.73 -6.49 -12.20
N GLU A 37 9.05 -7.10 -11.06
CA GLU A 37 9.43 -8.51 -10.90
C GLU A 37 8.27 -9.18 -10.12
N ASP A 38 7.72 -10.28 -10.64
CA ASP A 38 6.60 -10.99 -10.01
C ASP A 38 7.15 -12.00 -8.99
N SER A 39 6.77 -11.88 -7.71
CA SER A 39 6.88 -13.00 -6.76
C SER A 39 5.51 -13.45 -6.31
N ILE A 40 5.31 -14.75 -6.26
CA ILE A 40 4.06 -15.37 -5.87
C ILE A 40 4.09 -15.69 -4.38
N ASP A 41 3.23 -15.06 -3.59
CA ASP A 41 2.94 -15.46 -2.20
C ASP A 41 1.43 -15.67 -2.02
N HIS A 42 0.97 -16.89 -2.30
CA HIS A 42 -0.45 -17.25 -2.21
C HIS A 42 -0.97 -17.27 -0.77
N ALA A 43 -0.12 -17.49 0.23
CA ALA A 43 -0.54 -17.66 1.62
C ALA A 43 -1.11 -16.38 2.24
N SER A 44 -0.77 -15.20 1.70
CA SER A 44 -1.21 -13.91 2.23
C SER A 44 -2.34 -13.23 1.44
N ALA A 45 -2.92 -13.88 0.41
CA ALA A 45 -3.92 -13.27 -0.48
C ALA A 45 -5.19 -12.76 0.25
N TYR A 46 -5.75 -13.57 1.17
CA TYR A 46 -6.93 -13.17 1.95
C TYR A 46 -6.64 -11.98 2.88
N SER A 47 -5.56 -12.05 3.67
CA SER A 47 -5.16 -10.97 4.57
C SER A 47 -4.91 -9.67 3.81
N ARG A 48 -4.22 -9.76 2.66
CA ARG A 48 -4.00 -8.63 1.75
C ARG A 48 -5.32 -8.05 1.25
N PHE A 49 -6.27 -8.87 0.82
CA PHE A 49 -7.58 -8.40 0.38
C PHE A 49 -8.34 -7.68 1.50
N VAL A 50 -8.43 -8.29 2.69
CA VAL A 50 -9.15 -7.67 3.82
C VAL A 50 -8.52 -6.34 4.21
N ILE A 51 -7.19 -6.29 4.32
CA ILE A 51 -6.48 -5.08 4.75
C ILE A 51 -6.52 -4.00 3.67
N SER A 52 -6.10 -4.32 2.45
CA SER A 52 -5.97 -3.34 1.36
C SER A 52 -7.31 -2.94 0.75
N SER A 53 -8.28 -3.85 0.68
CA SER A 53 -9.54 -3.60 -0.01
C SER A 53 -10.68 -3.17 0.90
N LEU A 54 -10.65 -3.53 2.20
CA LEU A 54 -11.73 -3.19 3.13
C LEU A 54 -11.25 -2.20 4.20
N TYR A 55 -10.20 -2.54 4.95
CA TYR A 55 -9.80 -1.76 6.13
C TYR A 55 -9.18 -0.40 5.78
N PHE A 56 -8.12 -0.39 4.95
CA PHE A 56 -7.43 0.85 4.59
C PHE A 56 -8.35 1.87 3.88
N PRO A 57 -9.17 1.48 2.90
CA PRO A 57 -10.04 2.44 2.21
C PRO A 57 -11.01 3.17 3.15
N ILE A 58 -11.58 2.45 4.13
CA ILE A 58 -12.45 3.05 5.16
C ILE A 58 -11.65 4.06 6.00
N PHE A 59 -10.51 3.62 6.53
CA PHE A 59 -9.67 4.46 7.37
C PHE A 59 -9.21 5.73 6.63
N GLU A 60 -8.75 5.58 5.39
CA GLU A 60 -8.23 6.68 4.60
C GLU A 60 -9.33 7.70 4.24
N GLU A 61 -10.52 7.25 3.82
CA GLU A 61 -11.62 8.17 3.53
C GLU A 61 -12.07 8.92 4.76
N ILE A 62 -12.23 8.24 5.90
CA ILE A 62 -12.63 8.89 7.15
C ILE A 62 -11.54 9.86 7.60
N LEU A 63 -10.27 9.45 7.62
CA LEU A 63 -9.20 10.29 8.13
C LEU A 63 -8.93 11.51 7.23
N PHE A 64 -8.68 11.28 5.94
CA PHE A 64 -8.19 12.34 5.04
C PHE A 64 -9.30 13.18 4.43
N ARG A 65 -10.55 12.71 4.42
CA ARG A 65 -11.68 13.48 3.90
C ARG A 65 -12.71 13.74 4.97
N GLY A 66 -13.27 12.69 5.57
CA GLY A 66 -14.35 12.82 6.54
C GLY A 66 -14.02 13.75 7.71
N LEU A 67 -13.00 13.44 8.50
CA LEU A 67 -12.58 14.23 9.65
C LEU A 67 -12.07 15.60 9.22
N MET A 68 -11.24 15.66 8.18
CA MET A 68 -10.70 16.92 7.68
C MET A 68 -11.81 17.88 7.22
N PHE A 69 -12.79 17.38 6.48
CA PHE A 69 -13.96 18.15 6.04
C PHE A 69 -14.88 18.52 7.20
N TYR A 70 -15.11 17.61 8.14
CA TYR A 70 -15.97 17.86 9.31
C TYR A 70 -15.43 18.99 10.19
N PHE A 71 -14.12 19.00 10.48
CA PHE A 71 -13.53 20.01 11.37
C PHE A 71 -13.17 21.32 10.68
N PHE A 72 -12.78 21.28 9.40
CA PHE A 72 -12.21 22.44 8.72
C PHE A 72 -12.92 22.79 7.40
N GLY A 73 -14.05 22.16 7.09
CA GLY A 73 -14.82 22.40 5.87
C GLY A 73 -14.02 22.13 4.59
N VAL A 74 -14.33 22.89 3.54
CA VAL A 74 -13.66 22.76 2.22
C VAL A 74 -12.13 22.90 2.30
N PRO A 75 -11.55 23.88 3.05
CA PRO A 75 -10.10 23.93 3.25
C PRO A 75 -9.51 22.64 3.84
N GLY A 76 -10.21 22.03 4.81
CA GLY A 76 -9.84 20.74 5.38
C GLY A 76 -9.79 19.63 4.35
N LEU A 77 -10.84 19.50 3.55
CA LEU A 77 -10.92 18.51 2.48
C LEU A 77 -9.75 18.65 1.48
N ILE A 78 -9.39 19.89 1.14
CA ILE A 78 -8.24 20.17 0.26
C ILE A 78 -6.93 19.73 0.92
N LEU A 79 -6.68 20.13 2.18
CA LEU A 79 -5.45 19.79 2.90
C LEU A 79 -5.31 18.28 3.13
N GLY A 80 -6.40 17.62 3.51
CA GLY A 80 -6.44 16.17 3.69
C GLY A 80 -6.19 15.43 2.38
N SER A 81 -6.76 15.91 1.27
CA SER A 81 -6.51 15.38 -0.07
C SER A 81 -5.06 15.54 -0.50
N ILE A 82 -4.45 16.72 -0.31
CA ILE A 82 -3.02 16.96 -0.60
C ILE A 82 -2.15 16.02 0.21
N THR A 83 -2.44 15.87 1.50
CA THR A 83 -1.69 14.96 2.39
C THR A 83 -1.78 13.52 1.90
N TRP A 84 -2.98 13.05 1.58
CA TRP A 84 -3.20 11.70 1.04
C TRP A 84 -2.46 11.48 -0.29
N ILE A 85 -2.51 12.46 -1.21
CA ILE A 85 -1.79 12.43 -2.50
C ILE A 85 -0.29 12.28 -2.29
N LEU A 86 0.30 12.97 -1.31
CA LEU A 86 1.75 12.94 -1.07
C LEU A 86 2.21 11.69 -0.31
N LEU A 87 1.37 11.14 0.57
CA LEU A 87 1.67 9.92 1.32
C LEU A 87 1.74 8.69 0.42
N HIS A 88 0.89 8.62 -0.61
CA HIS A 88 0.81 7.46 -1.49
C HIS A 88 2.11 7.19 -2.29
N PRO A 89 2.71 8.19 -2.97
CA PRO A 89 4.03 8.04 -3.59
C PRO A 89 5.15 7.82 -2.59
N ALA A 90 5.05 8.33 -1.36
CA ALA A 90 6.11 8.19 -0.35
C ALA A 90 6.41 6.72 -0.01
N TRP A 91 5.38 5.87 0.09
CA TRP A 91 5.59 4.42 0.20
C TRP A 91 6.22 3.84 -1.08
N GLN A 92 5.86 4.38 -2.25
CA GLN A 92 6.40 3.95 -3.54
C GLN A 92 7.82 4.45 -3.82
N LEU A 93 8.38 5.35 -3.01
CA LEU A 93 9.80 5.76 -3.10
C LEU A 93 10.76 4.59 -2.89
N LYS A 94 10.32 3.45 -2.35
CA LYS A 94 11.16 2.25 -2.33
C LYS A 94 11.38 1.68 -3.75
N LEU A 95 10.42 1.85 -4.66
CA LEU A 95 10.52 1.46 -6.09
C LEU A 95 11.48 2.38 -6.87
N TYR A 96 11.83 3.54 -6.29
CA TYR A 96 12.82 4.49 -6.80
C TYR A 96 14.21 3.85 -6.98
N ASN A 97 14.51 2.74 -6.29
CA ASN A 97 15.78 2.03 -6.43
C ASN A 97 15.85 1.07 -7.63
N ILE A 98 14.72 0.77 -8.28
CA ILE A 98 14.66 -0.16 -9.43
C ILE A 98 14.86 0.59 -10.77
N ALA A 99 14.59 1.89 -10.80
CA ALA A 99 14.73 2.67 -12.03
C ALA A 99 16.18 3.15 -12.24
N ASP A 100 16.75 2.85 -13.40
CA ASP A 100 18.17 3.12 -13.70
C ASP A 100 18.54 4.62 -13.83
N SER A 101 17.56 5.52 -13.98
CA SER A 101 17.82 6.95 -14.23
C SER A 101 16.90 7.89 -13.45
N GLY A 102 17.44 9.06 -13.05
CA GLY A 102 16.69 10.09 -12.32
C GLY A 102 15.44 10.58 -13.06
N MET A 103 15.47 10.65 -14.39
CA MET A 103 14.32 11.06 -15.19
C MET A 103 13.18 10.04 -15.16
N LYS A 104 13.47 8.73 -15.25
CA LYS A 104 12.44 7.69 -15.10
C LYS A 104 11.75 7.78 -13.74
N LYS A 105 12.54 8.05 -12.70
CA LYS A 105 12.07 8.19 -11.32
C LYS A 105 11.18 9.42 -11.13
N LEU A 106 11.59 10.57 -11.67
CA LEU A 106 10.78 11.79 -11.65
C LEU A 106 9.47 11.60 -12.43
N SER A 107 9.54 11.03 -13.64
CA SER A 107 8.34 10.74 -14.44
C SER A 107 7.38 9.81 -13.70
N PHE A 108 7.90 8.75 -13.07
CA PHE A 108 7.09 7.85 -12.23
C PHE A 108 6.41 8.62 -11.10
N PHE A 109 7.16 9.41 -10.33
CA PHE A 109 6.62 10.21 -9.24
C PHE A 109 5.51 11.16 -9.72
N LEU A 110 5.73 11.89 -10.83
CA LEU A 110 4.74 12.82 -11.38
C LEU A 110 3.48 12.10 -11.88
N LEU A 111 3.63 10.96 -12.57
CA LEU A 111 2.50 10.11 -12.97
C LEU A 111 1.68 9.65 -11.76
N ARG A 112 2.35 9.31 -10.65
CA ARG A 112 1.70 8.92 -9.39
C ARG A 112 0.95 10.07 -8.74
N VAL A 113 1.59 11.22 -8.60
CA VAL A 113 0.94 12.42 -8.05
C VAL A 113 -0.28 12.78 -8.90
N MET A 114 -0.16 12.79 -10.23
CA MET A 114 -1.29 13.06 -11.14
C MET A 114 -2.46 12.10 -10.91
N TYR A 115 -2.19 10.79 -10.83
CA TYR A 115 -3.21 9.79 -10.57
C TYR A 115 -3.96 10.00 -9.26
N TYR A 116 -3.19 10.17 -8.18
CA TYR A 116 -3.76 10.36 -6.86
C TYR A 116 -4.50 11.70 -6.78
N SER A 117 -4.06 12.74 -7.50
CA SER A 117 -4.80 14.01 -7.62
C SER A 117 -6.16 13.81 -8.30
N LEU A 118 -6.23 13.10 -9.42
CA LEU A 118 -7.51 12.81 -10.09
C LEU A 118 -8.44 11.97 -9.20
N SER A 119 -7.88 10.98 -8.50
CA SER A 119 -8.62 10.17 -7.53
C SER A 119 -9.15 11.01 -6.37
N ALA A 120 -8.33 11.91 -5.84
CA ALA A 120 -8.72 12.80 -4.75
C ALA A 120 -9.79 13.81 -5.18
N ILE A 121 -9.75 14.31 -6.42
CA ILE A 121 -10.82 15.14 -6.99
C ILE A 121 -12.13 14.36 -7.04
N PHE A 122 -12.09 13.11 -7.54
CA PHE A 122 -13.28 12.25 -7.60
C PHE A 122 -13.91 12.03 -6.22
N PHE A 123 -13.12 11.61 -5.21
CA PHE A 123 -13.65 11.43 -3.85
C PHE A 123 -14.09 12.75 -3.22
N GLY A 124 -13.36 13.84 -3.48
CA GLY A 124 -13.71 15.17 -3.02
C GLY A 124 -15.08 15.64 -3.51
N ILE A 125 -15.42 15.42 -4.78
CA ILE A 125 -16.75 15.73 -5.35
C ILE A 125 -17.85 15.03 -4.54
N ILE A 126 -17.69 13.73 -4.28
CA ILE A 126 -18.70 12.94 -3.55
C ILE A 126 -18.87 13.44 -2.11
N TRP A 127 -17.76 13.82 -1.45
CA TRP A 127 -17.81 14.40 -0.11
C TRP A 127 -18.48 15.78 -0.08
N LEU A 128 -18.20 16.64 -1.05
CA LEU A 128 -18.85 17.95 -1.18
C LEU A 128 -20.36 17.84 -1.41
N ASP A 129 -20.80 16.80 -2.12
CA ASP A 129 -22.22 16.50 -2.32
C ASP A 129 -22.88 15.83 -1.09
N GLY A 130 -22.15 15.65 0.02
CA GLY A 130 -22.65 15.05 1.25
C GLY A 130 -22.80 13.53 1.22
N ASN A 131 -22.27 12.87 0.18
CA ASN A 131 -22.39 11.43 -0.05
C ASN A 131 -21.16 10.63 0.43
N GLY A 132 -20.54 11.02 1.55
CA GLY A 132 -19.28 10.41 2.03
C GLY A 132 -19.29 8.88 2.17
N VAL A 133 -20.43 8.27 2.51
CA VAL A 133 -20.58 6.79 2.53
C VAL A 133 -20.38 6.18 1.14
N VAL A 134 -20.87 6.85 0.09
CA VAL A 134 -20.69 6.42 -1.31
C VAL A 134 -19.22 6.53 -1.71
N ALA A 135 -18.50 7.55 -1.23
CA ALA A 135 -17.05 7.69 -1.45
C ALA A 135 -16.29 6.49 -0.83
N VAL A 136 -16.64 6.09 0.39
CA VAL A 136 -16.07 4.90 1.04
C VAL A 136 -16.33 3.63 0.22
N ILE A 137 -17.57 3.43 -0.24
CA ILE A 137 -17.94 2.26 -1.05
C ILE A 137 -17.15 2.24 -2.37
N TYR A 138 -17.01 3.39 -3.03
CA TYR A 138 -16.18 3.50 -4.24
C TYR A 138 -14.72 3.18 -3.95
N HIS A 139 -14.19 3.62 -2.81
CA HIS A 139 -12.79 3.39 -2.47
C HIS A 139 -12.53 1.91 -2.15
N ILE A 140 -13.45 1.25 -1.43
CA ILE A 140 -13.46 -0.20 -1.21
C ILE A 140 -13.53 -0.95 -2.55
N PHE A 141 -14.46 -0.56 -3.41
CA PHE A 141 -14.65 -1.18 -4.72
C PHE A 141 -13.39 -1.06 -5.58
N HIS A 142 -12.80 0.12 -5.65
CA HIS A 142 -11.58 0.38 -6.40
C HIS A 142 -10.42 -0.50 -5.91
N ASN A 143 -10.17 -0.53 -4.59
CA ASN A 143 -9.09 -1.35 -4.03
C ASN A 143 -9.39 -2.84 -4.16
N SER A 144 -10.65 -3.25 -4.06
CA SER A 144 -11.05 -4.65 -4.28
C SER A 144 -10.72 -5.08 -5.70
N LEU A 145 -11.08 -4.27 -6.70
CA LEU A 145 -10.72 -4.53 -8.09
C LEU A 145 -9.21 -4.59 -8.29
N ALA A 146 -8.47 -3.61 -7.77
CA ALA A 146 -7.01 -3.60 -7.86
C ALA A 146 -6.40 -4.87 -7.26
N THR A 147 -6.72 -5.20 -6.01
CA THR A 147 -6.18 -6.38 -5.31
C THR A 147 -6.59 -7.69 -5.98
N ILE A 148 -7.83 -7.81 -6.47
CA ILE A 148 -8.25 -9.01 -7.23
C ILE A 148 -7.46 -9.13 -8.54
N THR A 149 -7.25 -8.03 -9.28
CA THR A 149 -6.46 -8.10 -10.52
C THR A 149 -5.00 -8.47 -10.25
N GLU A 150 -4.44 -8.04 -9.11
CA GLU A 150 -3.10 -8.46 -8.68
C GLU A 150 -3.06 -9.95 -8.37
N ILE A 151 -3.97 -10.45 -7.52
CA ILE A 151 -4.06 -11.88 -7.17
C ILE A 151 -4.28 -12.75 -8.41
N ALA A 152 -5.18 -12.34 -9.31
CA ALA A 152 -5.45 -13.07 -10.54
C ALA A 152 -4.23 -13.11 -11.46
N THR A 153 -3.47 -12.01 -11.54
CA THR A 153 -2.25 -11.99 -12.34
C THR A 153 -1.14 -12.85 -11.73
N GLU A 154 -1.00 -12.85 -10.39
CA GLU A 154 -0.10 -13.77 -9.67
C GLU A 154 -0.48 -15.23 -9.90
N ALA A 155 -1.77 -15.54 -10.07
CA ALA A 155 -2.27 -16.86 -10.45
C ALA A 155 -2.11 -17.19 -11.95
N GLY A 156 -1.47 -16.32 -12.75
CA GLY A 156 -1.15 -16.55 -14.16
C GLY A 156 -2.16 -15.98 -15.17
N TRP A 157 -3.17 -15.22 -14.73
CA TRP A 157 -4.17 -14.64 -15.64
C TRP A 157 -3.62 -13.38 -16.33
N LYS A 158 -3.91 -13.21 -17.63
CA LYS A 158 -3.46 -12.05 -18.42
C LYS A 158 -4.50 -10.91 -18.38
N LEU A 159 -4.64 -10.27 -17.23
CA LEU A 159 -5.53 -9.11 -17.07
C LEU A 159 -4.76 -7.79 -17.19
N PRO A 160 -5.36 -6.71 -17.73
CA PRO A 160 -4.83 -5.36 -17.56
C PRO A 160 -4.82 -5.05 -16.06
N ARG A 161 -3.63 -4.90 -15.47
CA ARG A 161 -3.48 -4.65 -14.04
C ARG A 161 -4.05 -3.27 -13.71
N LEU A 162 -5.00 -3.23 -12.79
CA LEU A 162 -5.38 -1.99 -12.13
C LEU A 162 -4.32 -1.70 -11.06
N HIS A 163 -4.01 -0.42 -10.86
CA HIS A 163 -3.00 -0.03 -9.88
C HIS A 163 -3.42 -0.44 -8.46
N GLY A 164 -2.59 -1.26 -7.78
CA GLY A 164 -2.84 -1.75 -6.42
C GLY A 164 -1.61 -1.74 -5.49
N SER A 165 -1.81 -2.16 -4.25
CA SER A 165 -0.84 -2.13 -3.16
C SER A 165 0.26 -3.18 -3.38
N ARG A 166 1.35 -2.80 -4.05
CA ARG A 166 2.48 -3.71 -4.26
C ARG A 166 3.16 -4.11 -2.95
N LYS A 167 3.34 -5.41 -2.74
CA LYS A 167 4.40 -5.93 -1.88
C LYS A 167 5.72 -5.96 -2.65
N PHE A 168 6.78 -5.61 -1.92
CA PHE A 168 8.16 -5.76 -2.35
C PHE A 168 8.57 -7.23 -2.37
N VAL A 169 9.20 -7.66 -3.46
CA VAL A 169 10.21 -8.73 -3.40
C VAL A 169 11.49 -8.05 -2.95
N ARG A 170 11.92 -8.30 -1.71
CA ARG A 170 13.33 -8.10 -1.37
C ARG A 170 14.04 -9.21 -2.14
N ARG A 171 14.83 -8.87 -3.17
CA ARG A 171 15.89 -9.79 -3.60
C ARG A 171 16.86 -9.85 -2.43
N VAL A 172 16.66 -10.81 -1.53
CA VAL A 172 17.66 -11.11 -0.51
C VAL A 172 18.77 -11.80 -1.28
N GLU A 173 19.79 -11.05 -1.68
CA GLU A 173 20.90 -11.58 -2.49
C GLU A 173 21.63 -12.73 -1.79
N ASN A 174 21.54 -12.84 -0.46
CA ASN A 174 21.96 -14.00 0.32
C ASN A 174 21.19 -14.10 1.65
N PRO A 175 20.09 -14.89 1.74
CA PRO A 175 19.37 -15.08 3.00
C PRO A 175 20.24 -15.71 4.10
N VAL A 176 21.31 -16.40 3.72
CA VAL A 176 22.24 -17.03 4.66
C VAL A 176 23.08 -16.00 5.43
N GLU A 177 23.44 -14.86 4.83
CA GLU A 177 24.29 -13.85 5.46
C GLU A 177 23.54 -12.99 6.49
N GLU A 178 22.30 -12.55 6.19
CA GLU A 178 21.47 -11.75 7.11
C GLU A 178 21.09 -12.53 8.38
N PHE A 179 20.80 -13.83 8.24
CA PHE A 179 20.60 -14.73 9.38
C PHE A 179 21.90 -14.98 10.16
N SER A 180 23.07 -14.99 9.50
CA SER A 180 24.36 -15.16 10.18
C SER A 180 24.73 -13.92 11.01
N GLU A 181 24.50 -12.72 10.48
CA GLU A 181 24.78 -11.46 11.17
C GLU A 181 23.82 -11.24 12.32
N THR A 182 22.54 -11.58 12.14
CA THR A 182 21.55 -11.57 13.22
C THR A 182 21.91 -12.58 14.32
N ARG A 183 22.35 -13.80 13.96
CA ARG A 183 22.86 -14.77 14.95
C ARG A 183 24.12 -14.29 15.65
N LYS A 184 25.08 -13.69 14.94
CA LYS A 184 26.31 -13.13 15.54
C LYS A 184 25.99 -12.00 16.51
N PHE A 185 25.08 -11.11 16.13
CA PHE A 185 24.61 -10.03 17.00
C PHE A 185 23.93 -10.58 18.26
N ILE A 186 23.00 -11.53 18.12
CA ILE A 186 22.35 -12.18 19.26
C ILE A 186 23.39 -12.89 20.15
N ARG A 187 24.38 -13.58 19.56
CA ARG A 187 25.46 -14.22 20.32
C ARG A 187 26.30 -13.22 21.10
N LYS A 188 26.58 -12.06 20.51
CA LYS A 188 27.38 -11.00 21.13
C LYS A 188 26.62 -10.25 22.22
N VAL A 189 25.30 -10.13 22.10
CA VAL A 189 24.45 -9.41 23.06
C VAL A 189 23.99 -10.32 24.21
N PHE A 190 23.72 -11.59 23.94
CA PHE A 190 23.10 -12.51 24.89
C PHE A 190 24.02 -13.65 25.38
N ILE A 191 25.23 -13.79 24.83
CA ILE A 191 26.22 -14.79 25.28
C ILE A 191 27.53 -14.12 25.73
N THR A 192 27.41 -12.97 26.39
CA THR A 192 28.53 -12.33 27.13
C THR A 192 28.27 -12.22 28.63
N GLU A 193 27.40 -13.05 29.21
CA GLU A 193 27.28 -13.23 30.66
C GLU A 193 26.95 -14.69 30.97
N ASP A 194 27.98 -15.54 31.12
CA ASP A 194 28.08 -16.60 32.15
C ASP A 194 29.18 -17.60 31.79
N SER A 195 30.44 -17.22 32.04
CA SER A 195 31.54 -18.19 32.13
C SER A 195 32.42 -17.98 33.37
N SER A 196 31.99 -17.18 34.36
CA SER A 196 32.77 -16.89 35.57
C SER A 196 32.12 -17.30 36.91
N THR A 197 30.94 -17.91 36.94
CA THR A 197 30.20 -18.18 38.20
C THR A 197 29.79 -19.63 38.47
N SER A 198 30.15 -20.60 37.61
CA SER A 198 29.85 -22.02 37.83
C SER A 198 31.06 -22.87 38.30
N ASN A 199 31.76 -22.45 39.36
CA ASN A 199 32.82 -23.30 39.94
C ASN A 199 32.94 -23.26 41.48
N LYS A 200 31.88 -22.89 42.21
CA LYS A 200 31.94 -22.82 43.69
C LYS A 200 30.94 -23.67 44.49
N PHE A 201 30.19 -24.58 43.87
CA PHE A 201 29.20 -25.39 44.61
C PHE A 201 29.23 -26.90 44.31
N VAL A 202 30.42 -27.51 44.23
CA VAL A 202 30.53 -28.98 44.40
C VAL A 202 31.84 -29.33 45.11
N LYS A 203 31.84 -29.27 46.45
CA LYS A 203 32.65 -30.15 47.33
C LYS A 203 32.35 -29.85 48.81
N ARG A 204 31.29 -30.44 49.34
CA ARG A 204 31.18 -30.79 50.77
C ARG A 204 30.10 -31.84 50.98
N LYS A 205 30.48 -33.11 50.75
CA LYS A 205 30.00 -34.29 51.48
C LYS A 205 30.71 -35.53 50.96
N ARG A 206 31.65 -36.05 51.75
CA ARG A 206 31.96 -37.48 51.98
C ARG A 206 33.24 -37.57 52.82
N GLY A 207 33.14 -38.29 53.94
CA GLY A 207 34.26 -38.82 54.73
C GLY A 207 34.89 -37.82 55.66
#